data_AF-A0AAW1H7G5-F1
#
_entry.id   AF-A0AAW1H7G5-F1
#
_cell.length_a   1.000
_cell.length_b   1.000
_cell.length_c   1.000
_cell.angle_alpha   90.00
_cell.angle_beta   90.00
_cell.angle_gamma   90.00
#
_symmetry.space_group_name_H-M   'P 1'
#
loop_
_entity.id
_entity.type
_entity.pdbx_description
1 polymer ?
#
loop_
_entity_poly.entity_id
_entity_poly.type
_entity_poly.pdbx_seq_one_letter_code
_entity_poly.pdbx_strand_id
1 'polypeptide(L)'
;MYALKSWDPNPPTSKPPKWLEAIRGAHLTHQRPLKVVSYNVTWKKLFPEWINESPSDKCPTIPMPNQRKYIGLDVVVAKLPCGERSYDNGSREKVGIRDDVYGVFIAKCEPMLEIFKCDDLVWHGGSYWVYIHHIQKLREIISMPLGTCELAHPYIGTLEAYVTVLHSSETYVCGAIALAQSILLTNTTKDLILLADHTISDHSIKGLQSAGWKTKRIRRIRSPKANSNAYNKWNYSKLRVWQLTEYDKVMFIDSDFIVLQNIDHFFDYPQFSAGPKDKWLFNSGIMVLEPSECFFRTLMSKRDPIMMSSIEDGVSYNGGDQGYLNEVLTWWHRLTRKLTFMKFYVHEGGNRSVPIDRYTIHYLGFKPCNDVHARWWGVYDTLPKELQKYCGMTKQLKNGLHRRRVEAQKVDLNDGHWKIEIKDPRQQI
;
A
#
# COMPACT_ATOMS: atom_id res chain seq x y z
N MET A 1 24.09 -2.23 -18.95
CA MET A 1 24.21 -1.12 -17.98
C MET A 1 25.68 -0.78 -17.81
N TYR A 2 26.06 0.50 -17.74
CA TYR A 2 27.44 0.99 -17.60
C TYR A 2 27.50 2.14 -16.57
N ALA A 3 28.64 2.43 -15.97
CA ALA A 3 28.78 3.48 -14.95
C ALA A 3 29.92 4.46 -15.28
N LEU A 4 29.76 5.76 -14.94
CA LEU A 4 30.60 6.88 -15.37
C LEU A 4 30.89 7.85 -14.21
N LYS A 5 31.99 8.61 -14.31
CA LYS A 5 32.37 9.67 -13.37
C LYS A 5 31.80 11.02 -13.83
N SER A 6 31.09 11.75 -12.97
CA SER A 6 30.53 13.07 -13.28
C SER A 6 31.56 14.18 -12.99
N TRP A 7 31.40 15.33 -13.64
CA TRP A 7 32.26 16.52 -13.47
C TRP A 7 31.53 17.71 -12.84
N ASP A 8 30.21 17.62 -12.66
CA ASP A 8 29.38 18.71 -12.13
C ASP A 8 28.26 18.12 -11.25
N PRO A 9 28.33 18.29 -9.92
CA PRO A 9 27.42 17.63 -8.99
C PRO A 9 26.06 18.33 -8.82
N ASN A 10 25.80 19.49 -9.43
CA ASN A 10 24.53 20.22 -9.21
C ASN A 10 24.02 20.99 -10.45
N PRO A 11 23.41 20.31 -11.44
CA PRO A 11 22.75 20.98 -12.54
C PRO A 11 21.38 21.56 -12.12
N PRO A 12 20.98 22.74 -12.63
CA PRO A 12 19.65 23.30 -12.38
C PRO A 12 18.55 22.43 -13.01
N THR A 13 17.43 22.27 -12.31
CA THR A 13 16.29 21.35 -12.61
C THR A 13 15.60 21.57 -13.96
N SER A 14 15.93 22.63 -14.70
CA SER A 14 15.34 22.96 -16.00
C SER A 14 16.27 22.75 -17.20
N LYS A 15 17.55 22.40 -16.99
CA LYS A 15 18.51 22.15 -18.07
C LYS A 15 19.09 20.74 -17.93
N PRO A 16 19.37 20.04 -19.05
CA PRO A 16 20.04 18.76 -18.97
C PRO A 16 21.39 18.93 -18.25
N PRO A 17 21.80 17.97 -17.39
CA PRO A 17 23.13 17.99 -16.80
C PRO A 17 24.19 18.11 -17.90
N LYS A 18 25.21 18.96 -17.74
CA LYS A 18 26.23 19.19 -18.78
C LYS A 18 26.92 17.91 -19.25
N TRP A 19 27.08 16.93 -18.34
CA TRP A 19 27.63 15.62 -18.65
C TRP A 19 26.69 14.72 -19.48
N LEU A 20 25.40 15.02 -19.56
CA LEU A 20 24.44 14.23 -20.35
C LEU A 20 24.72 14.36 -21.86
N GLU A 21 25.20 15.52 -22.32
CA GLU A 21 25.64 15.70 -23.72
C GLU A 21 26.85 14.83 -24.06
N ALA A 22 27.75 14.60 -23.10
CA ALA A 22 28.86 13.66 -23.27
C ALA A 22 28.35 12.20 -23.41
N ILE A 23 27.24 11.82 -22.78
CA ILE A 23 26.62 10.49 -22.98
C ILE A 23 25.96 10.37 -24.36
N ARG A 24 25.41 11.47 -24.89
CA ARG A 24 24.77 11.50 -26.22
C ARG A 24 25.77 11.39 -27.38
N GLY A 25 27.00 11.89 -27.19
CA GLY A 25 28.00 11.99 -28.26
C GLY A 25 29.29 11.18 -28.08
N ALA A 26 29.62 10.66 -26.89
CA ALA A 26 30.92 10.05 -26.66
C ALA A 26 30.93 8.52 -26.79
N HIS A 27 31.99 8.00 -27.42
CA HIS A 27 32.54 6.69 -27.09
C HIS A 27 33.03 6.73 -25.63
N LEU A 28 32.16 6.33 -24.70
CA LEU A 28 32.47 6.28 -23.27
C LEU A 28 33.69 5.37 -23.04
N THR A 29 34.80 5.96 -22.60
CA THR A 29 36.10 5.26 -22.49
C THR A 29 36.20 4.26 -21.34
N HIS A 30 35.26 4.29 -20.38
CA HIS A 30 35.28 3.46 -19.17
C HIS A 30 33.94 2.76 -18.94
N GLN A 31 33.50 1.97 -19.92
CA GLN A 31 32.31 1.13 -19.79
C GLN A 31 32.63 -0.14 -19.01
N ARG A 32 32.04 -0.30 -17.81
CA ARG A 32 32.06 -1.56 -17.06
C ARG A 32 30.69 -2.24 -17.15
N PRO A 33 30.52 -3.30 -17.96
CA PRO A 33 29.25 -4.01 -18.02
C PRO A 33 28.95 -4.68 -16.68
N LEU A 34 27.69 -4.60 -16.26
CA LEU A 34 27.17 -5.33 -15.09
C LEU A 34 26.82 -6.78 -15.46
N LYS A 35 26.80 -7.67 -14.47
CA LYS A 35 26.50 -9.08 -14.73
C LYS A 35 25.01 -9.22 -15.05
N VAL A 36 24.69 -10.22 -15.87
CA VAL A 36 23.30 -10.56 -16.20
C VAL A 36 22.76 -11.44 -15.08
N VAL A 37 21.51 -11.18 -14.66
CA VAL A 37 20.81 -12.00 -13.67
C VAL A 37 20.61 -13.40 -14.26
N SER A 38 20.81 -14.44 -13.44
CA SER A 38 20.63 -15.83 -13.88
C SER A 38 19.22 -16.06 -14.44
N TYR A 39 19.12 -16.81 -15.54
CA TYR A 39 17.86 -17.26 -16.14
C TYR A 39 17.00 -18.10 -15.18
N ASN A 40 17.59 -18.62 -14.11
CA ASN A 40 16.87 -19.35 -13.06
C ASN A 40 16.05 -18.45 -12.13
N VAL A 41 16.22 -17.12 -12.20
CA VAL A 41 15.41 -16.15 -11.46
C VAL A 41 14.17 -15.84 -12.29
N THR A 42 13.01 -16.28 -11.81
CA THR A 42 11.72 -16.09 -12.48
C THR A 42 10.79 -15.23 -11.64
N TRP A 43 9.79 -14.60 -12.28
CA TRP A 43 8.75 -13.83 -11.58
C TRP A 43 8.04 -14.66 -10.51
N LYS A 44 7.79 -15.96 -10.76
CA LYS A 44 7.19 -16.87 -9.78
C LYS A 44 8.06 -17.06 -8.53
N LYS A 45 9.39 -16.98 -8.65
CA LYS A 45 10.32 -17.07 -7.51
C LYS A 45 10.48 -15.75 -6.76
N LEU A 46 10.32 -14.62 -7.45
CA LEU A 46 10.37 -13.29 -6.82
C LEU A 46 9.03 -12.91 -6.16
N PHE A 47 7.91 -13.34 -6.75
CA PHE A 47 6.56 -13.05 -6.28
C PHE A 47 5.74 -14.35 -6.16
N PRO A 48 6.15 -15.26 -5.25
CA PRO A 48 5.40 -16.49 -5.02
C PRO A 48 4.04 -16.18 -4.39
N GLU A 49 3.06 -17.04 -4.61
CA GLU A 49 1.73 -16.86 -4.00
C GLU A 49 1.78 -16.99 -2.47
N TRP A 50 2.64 -17.91 -2.00
CA TRP A 50 2.84 -18.23 -0.60
C TRP A 50 4.33 -18.30 -0.28
N ILE A 51 4.68 -17.93 0.96
CA ILE A 51 6.02 -18.11 1.54
C ILE A 51 5.86 -18.71 2.93
N ASN A 52 6.87 -19.46 3.38
CA ASN A 52 7.04 -19.75 4.79
C ASN A 52 7.54 -18.47 5.48
N GLU A 53 6.74 -17.92 6.39
CA GLU A 53 7.11 -16.72 7.17
C GLU A 53 8.18 -17.01 8.25
N SER A 54 8.67 -18.25 8.31
CA SER A 54 9.87 -18.63 9.07
C SER A 54 11.12 -18.36 8.21
N PRO A 55 12.32 -18.13 8.79
CA PRO A 55 13.53 -17.70 8.06
C PRO A 55 14.13 -18.70 7.04
N SER A 56 13.39 -19.75 6.65
CA SER A 56 13.82 -20.77 5.69
C SER A 56 13.75 -20.34 4.22
N ASP A 57 12.80 -19.48 3.87
CA ASP A 57 12.54 -19.11 2.48
C ASP A 57 13.34 -17.85 2.14
N LYS A 58 14.37 -18.01 1.31
CA LYS A 58 15.21 -16.90 0.85
C LYS A 58 14.87 -16.54 -0.58
N CYS A 59 14.72 -15.24 -0.82
CA CYS A 59 14.61 -14.73 -2.17
C CYS A 59 15.83 -15.09 -3.03
N PRO A 60 15.66 -15.31 -4.34
CA PRO A 60 16.78 -15.46 -5.27
C PRO A 60 17.79 -14.32 -5.11
N THR A 61 19.06 -14.66 -4.93
CA THR A 61 20.12 -13.65 -4.82
C THR A 61 20.45 -13.10 -6.20
N ILE A 62 20.36 -11.78 -6.36
CA ILE A 62 20.89 -11.08 -7.53
C ILE A 62 22.36 -10.76 -7.26
N PRO A 63 23.28 -10.97 -8.23
CA PRO A 63 24.68 -10.67 -8.02
C PRO A 63 24.86 -9.19 -7.71
N MET A 64 25.49 -8.89 -6.58
CA MET A 64 25.91 -7.52 -6.28
C MET A 64 27.25 -7.24 -6.99
N PRO A 65 27.38 -6.13 -7.72
CA PRO A 65 28.65 -5.75 -8.30
C PRO A 65 29.69 -5.52 -7.20
N ASN A 66 30.94 -5.96 -7.46
CA ASN A 66 32.03 -5.74 -6.51
C ASN A 66 32.31 -4.25 -6.38
N GLN A 67 31.90 -3.67 -5.26
CA GLN A 67 31.95 -2.22 -4.98
C GLN A 67 33.35 -1.61 -5.22
N ARG A 68 34.43 -2.36 -4.92
CA ARG A 68 35.81 -1.89 -5.15
C ARG A 68 36.10 -1.59 -6.62
N LYS A 69 35.39 -2.24 -7.55
CA LYS A 69 35.54 -2.03 -9.00
C LYS A 69 34.81 -0.78 -9.50
N TYR A 70 34.04 -0.10 -8.66
CA TYR A 70 33.22 1.04 -9.09
C TYR A 70 33.48 2.29 -8.22
N ILE A 71 34.56 2.31 -7.44
CA ILE A 71 34.96 3.49 -6.65
C ILE A 71 35.20 4.68 -7.57
N GLY A 72 34.50 5.79 -7.33
CA GLY A 72 34.66 7.05 -8.05
C GLY A 72 33.81 7.22 -9.31
N LEU A 73 32.74 6.45 -9.48
CA LEU A 73 31.70 6.72 -10.48
C LEU A 73 30.50 7.39 -9.81
N ASP A 74 29.94 8.40 -10.46
CA ASP A 74 28.85 9.23 -9.91
C ASP A 74 27.56 9.03 -10.72
N VAL A 75 27.62 8.29 -11.83
CA VAL A 75 26.51 8.07 -12.76
C VAL A 75 26.40 6.59 -13.12
N VAL A 76 25.19 6.06 -13.11
CA VAL A 76 24.83 4.70 -13.53
C VAL A 76 23.85 4.81 -14.68
N VAL A 77 24.16 4.19 -15.82
CA VAL A 77 23.35 4.28 -17.04
C VAL A 77 22.78 2.90 -17.40
N ALA A 78 21.46 2.80 -17.45
CA ALA A 78 20.70 1.61 -17.77
C ALA A 78 19.81 1.84 -19.00
N LYS A 79 19.70 0.85 -19.89
CA LYS A 79 18.72 0.85 -20.98
C LYS A 79 17.56 -0.06 -20.57
N LEU A 80 16.33 0.43 -20.63
CA LEU A 80 15.15 -0.37 -20.26
C LEU A 80 14.44 -0.90 -21.51
N PRO A 81 13.98 -2.16 -21.50
CA PRO A 81 13.09 -2.67 -22.53
C PRO A 81 11.68 -2.06 -22.34
N CYS A 82 11.12 -1.45 -23.38
CA CYS A 82 9.75 -0.93 -23.38
C CYS A 82 8.94 -1.59 -24.51
N GLY A 83 7.91 -2.38 -24.17
CA GLY A 83 7.00 -3.05 -25.13
C GLY A 83 6.11 -4.14 -24.50
N GLU A 84 4.98 -4.48 -25.15
CA GLU A 84 4.08 -5.58 -24.75
C GLU A 84 4.83 -6.92 -24.74
N ARG A 85 4.81 -7.60 -23.59
CA ARG A 85 5.43 -8.93 -23.35
C ARG A 85 6.79 -9.11 -24.02
N SER A 86 7.68 -8.15 -23.83
CA SER A 86 9.09 -8.38 -24.08
C SER A 86 9.65 -9.26 -22.95
N TYR A 87 9.78 -10.57 -23.21
CA TYR A 87 10.69 -11.48 -22.49
C TYR A 87 12.15 -11.13 -22.83
N ASP A 88 12.51 -9.85 -22.81
CA ASP A 88 13.85 -9.40 -23.14
C ASP A 88 14.52 -8.83 -21.89
N ASN A 89 15.70 -9.38 -21.62
CA ASN A 89 16.35 -9.39 -20.32
C ASN A 89 16.76 -7.97 -19.89
N GLY A 90 15.97 -7.37 -19.00
CA GLY A 90 16.39 -6.21 -18.24
C GLY A 90 17.58 -6.57 -17.35
N SER A 91 18.76 -6.00 -17.64
CA SER A 91 19.89 -6.04 -16.71
C SER A 91 19.59 -5.12 -15.53
N ARG A 92 19.45 -5.68 -14.33
CA ARG A 92 19.16 -4.96 -13.09
C ARG A 92 20.18 -5.35 -12.04
N GLU A 93 21.13 -4.46 -11.74
CA GLU A 93 22.06 -4.64 -10.62
C GLU A 93 22.31 -3.30 -9.92
N LYS A 94 22.51 -3.40 -8.61
CA LYS A 94 22.56 -2.32 -7.63
C LYS A 94 24.00 -1.79 -7.51
N VAL A 95 24.22 -0.52 -7.78
CA VAL A 95 25.55 0.10 -7.75
C VAL A 95 25.71 0.87 -6.43
N GLY A 96 26.77 0.60 -5.67
CA GLY A 96 27.09 1.33 -4.44
C GLY A 96 28.30 2.24 -4.65
N ILE A 97 28.10 3.56 -4.65
CA ILE A 97 29.16 4.59 -4.76
C ILE A 97 28.72 5.86 -3.99
N ARG A 98 29.66 6.81 -3.76
CA ARG A 98 29.63 7.98 -2.85
C ARG A 98 28.33 8.81 -2.84
N ASP A 99 28.15 9.52 -1.72
CA ASP A 99 27.05 10.39 -1.25
C ASP A 99 25.79 10.50 -2.13
N ASP A 100 25.88 11.07 -3.34
CA ASP A 100 24.79 11.14 -4.31
C ASP A 100 25.17 10.47 -5.65
N VAL A 101 24.32 9.57 -6.14
CA VAL A 101 24.52 8.85 -7.41
C VAL A 101 23.41 9.18 -8.39
N TYR A 102 23.78 9.52 -9.64
CA TYR A 102 22.83 9.72 -10.72
C TYR A 102 22.45 8.39 -11.38
N GLY A 103 21.16 8.07 -11.40
CA GLY A 103 20.61 6.97 -12.20
C GLY A 103 20.06 7.50 -13.52
N VAL A 104 20.61 7.05 -14.65
CA VAL A 104 20.18 7.44 -16.00
C VAL A 104 19.53 6.25 -16.69
N PHE A 105 18.26 6.40 -17.05
CA PHE A 105 17.52 5.39 -17.81
C PHE A 105 17.31 5.85 -19.24
N ILE A 106 17.73 5.03 -20.20
CA ILE A 106 17.49 5.22 -21.62
C ILE A 106 16.29 4.34 -22.02
N ALA A 107 15.12 4.94 -22.08
CA ALA A 107 13.83 4.27 -22.22
C ALA A 107 12.74 5.22 -22.75
N LYS A 108 11.84 4.73 -23.60
CA LYS A 108 10.60 5.45 -23.96
C LYS A 108 9.55 5.41 -22.83
N CYS A 109 9.61 4.38 -22.01
CA CYS A 109 8.74 4.15 -20.86
C CYS A 109 9.36 4.69 -19.58
N GLU A 110 8.51 5.01 -18.61
CA GLU A 110 8.92 5.45 -17.28
C GLU A 110 9.56 4.29 -16.50
N PRO A 111 10.68 4.52 -15.79
CA PRO A 111 11.24 3.55 -14.83
C PRO A 111 10.26 3.19 -13.71
N MET A 112 10.55 2.11 -12.96
CA MET A 112 9.69 1.64 -11.87
C MET A 112 9.51 2.72 -10.80
N LEU A 113 8.30 3.26 -10.69
CA LEU A 113 7.95 4.37 -9.81
C LEU A 113 8.15 4.05 -8.31
N GLU A 114 8.17 2.77 -7.95
CA GLU A 114 8.36 2.31 -6.57
C GLU A 114 9.82 2.46 -6.11
N ILE A 115 10.77 2.47 -7.05
CA ILE A 115 12.20 2.65 -6.79
C ILE A 115 12.68 4.04 -7.25
N PHE A 116 12.27 4.46 -8.45
CA PHE A 116 12.67 5.70 -9.08
C PHE A 116 11.53 6.71 -8.96
N LYS A 117 11.45 7.33 -7.78
CA LYS A 117 10.37 8.25 -7.44
C LYS A 117 10.53 9.55 -8.20
N CYS A 118 9.41 10.19 -8.51
CA CYS A 118 9.45 11.49 -9.19
C CYS A 118 10.04 12.61 -8.32
N ASP A 119 10.08 12.44 -6.99
CA ASP A 119 10.80 13.33 -6.07
C ASP A 119 12.32 13.34 -6.33
N ASP A 120 12.84 12.22 -6.84
CA ASP A 120 14.25 12.04 -7.16
C ASP A 120 14.56 12.35 -8.64
N LEU A 121 13.55 12.70 -9.46
CA LEU A 121 13.71 12.97 -10.89
C LEU A 121 14.32 14.37 -11.09
N VAL A 122 15.54 14.39 -11.61
CA VAL A 122 16.28 15.64 -11.91
C VAL A 122 15.93 16.16 -13.30
N TRP A 123 15.83 15.27 -14.29
CA TRP A 123 15.59 15.67 -15.67
C TRP A 123 14.99 14.53 -16.50
N HIS A 124 14.04 14.87 -17.36
CA HIS A 124 13.50 13.97 -18.38
C HIS A 124 13.41 14.69 -19.73
N GLY A 125 13.81 14.01 -20.80
CA GLY A 125 13.64 14.50 -22.16
C GLY A 125 13.98 13.47 -23.23
N GLY A 126 13.06 13.30 -24.19
CA GLY A 126 13.16 12.24 -25.19
C GLY A 126 13.11 10.87 -24.53
N SER A 127 14.11 10.03 -24.76
CA SER A 127 14.22 8.69 -24.16
C SER A 127 15.11 8.65 -22.92
N TYR A 128 15.41 9.79 -22.29
CA TYR A 128 16.35 9.84 -21.17
C TYR A 128 15.62 10.28 -19.89
N TRP A 129 15.86 9.56 -18.82
CA TRP A 129 15.37 9.86 -17.47
C TRP A 129 16.57 9.92 -16.53
N VAL A 130 16.72 11.00 -15.77
CA VAL A 130 17.85 11.22 -14.88
C VAL A 130 17.33 11.43 -13.47
N TYR A 131 17.70 10.54 -12.57
CA TYR A 131 17.37 10.58 -11.16
C TYR A 131 18.62 10.83 -10.33
N ILE A 132 18.49 11.53 -9.20
CA ILE A 132 19.52 11.61 -8.17
C ILE A 132 19.09 10.77 -6.99
N HIS A 133 20.00 9.97 -6.44
CA HIS A 133 19.69 9.17 -5.28
C HIS A 133 20.73 9.35 -4.19
N HIS A 134 20.24 9.59 -2.98
CA HIS A 134 21.03 9.55 -1.77
C HIS A 134 21.39 8.11 -1.42
N ILE A 135 22.68 7.85 -1.17
CA ILE A 135 23.18 6.49 -0.96
C ILE A 135 22.55 5.79 0.26
N GLN A 136 22.12 6.53 1.27
CA GLN A 136 21.46 5.99 2.46
C GLN A 136 20.11 5.35 2.09
N LYS A 137 19.24 6.10 1.40
CA LYS A 137 17.96 5.60 0.86
C LYS A 137 18.16 4.45 -0.12
N LEU A 138 19.17 4.53 -0.99
CA LEU A 138 19.50 3.42 -1.89
C LEU A 138 19.92 2.17 -1.12
N ARG A 139 20.77 2.29 -0.09
CA ARG A 139 21.19 1.16 0.74
C ARG A 139 20.00 0.49 1.43
N GLU A 140 19.04 1.27 1.89
CA GLU A 140 17.79 0.77 2.48
C GLU A 140 17.01 -0.05 1.44
N ILE A 141 16.68 0.52 0.28
CA ILE A 141 16.00 -0.21 -0.82
C ILE A 141 16.80 -1.44 -1.26
N ILE A 142 18.14 -1.35 -1.21
CA ILE A 142 19.05 -2.42 -1.59
C ILE A 142 19.09 -3.56 -0.56
N SER A 143 18.91 -3.26 0.71
CA SER A 143 18.85 -4.26 1.78
C SER A 143 17.58 -5.11 1.73
N MET A 144 16.54 -4.62 1.06
CA MET A 144 15.25 -5.29 0.97
C MET A 144 15.23 -6.44 -0.05
N PRO A 145 14.37 -7.46 0.18
CA PRO A 145 14.12 -8.51 -0.79
C PRO A 145 13.65 -7.93 -2.13
N LEU A 146 14.10 -8.55 -3.24
CA LEU A 146 13.82 -8.13 -4.61
C LEU A 146 12.43 -8.56 -5.11
N GLY A 147 11.48 -8.70 -4.19
CA GLY A 147 10.13 -9.19 -4.44
C GLY A 147 9.44 -9.56 -3.13
N THR A 148 8.35 -10.31 -3.23
CA THR A 148 7.52 -10.73 -2.10
C THR A 148 7.84 -12.13 -1.60
N CYS A 149 8.99 -12.68 -2.00
CA CYS A 149 9.47 -14.02 -1.64
C CYS A 149 10.04 -14.14 -0.21
N GLU A 150 10.19 -13.04 0.50
CA GLU A 150 10.68 -12.98 1.88
C GLU A 150 10.04 -11.78 2.58
N LEU A 151 10.01 -11.79 3.91
CA LEU A 151 9.61 -10.63 4.70
C LEU A 151 10.65 -9.52 4.56
N ALA A 152 10.19 -8.28 4.41
CA ALA A 152 11.07 -7.12 4.42
C ALA A 152 11.66 -6.87 5.83
N HIS A 153 12.77 -6.13 5.87
CA HIS A 153 13.52 -5.84 7.10
C HIS A 153 13.21 -4.40 7.59
N PRO A 154 13.23 -4.12 8.90
CA PRO A 154 12.92 -2.81 9.46
C PRO A 154 14.04 -1.75 9.28
N TYR A 155 13.68 -0.47 9.08
CA TYR A 155 14.48 0.77 9.20
C TYR A 155 13.68 1.94 9.84
N ILE A 156 14.35 2.81 10.59
CA ILE A 156 13.75 3.82 11.49
C ILE A 156 13.36 5.12 10.75
N GLY A 157 12.07 5.49 10.80
CA GLY A 157 11.56 6.83 10.46
C GLY A 157 11.46 7.75 11.67
N THR A 158 11.33 9.07 11.46
CA THR A 158 11.29 10.07 12.55
C THR A 158 9.90 10.58 12.90
N LEU A 159 8.99 10.73 11.91
CA LEU A 159 7.62 11.19 12.15
C LEU A 159 6.59 10.31 11.44
N GLU A 160 5.72 9.67 12.23
CA GLU A 160 4.94 8.51 11.78
C GLU A 160 3.50 8.54 12.29
N ALA A 161 2.55 8.12 11.44
CA ALA A 161 1.12 8.09 11.79
C ALA A 161 0.35 6.91 11.19
N TYR A 162 -0.62 6.41 11.96
CA TYR A 162 -1.72 5.60 11.43
C TYR A 162 -2.69 6.50 10.70
N VAL A 163 -3.17 6.06 9.54
CA VAL A 163 -4.07 6.83 8.69
C VAL A 163 -5.28 6.01 8.30
N THR A 164 -6.47 6.57 8.43
CA THR A 164 -7.69 6.01 7.83
C THR A 164 -8.44 7.05 7.01
N VAL A 165 -9.28 6.60 6.09
CA VAL A 165 -10.04 7.47 5.17
C VAL A 165 -11.51 7.12 5.24
N LEU A 166 -12.35 8.09 5.58
CA LEU A 166 -13.81 7.98 5.53
C LEU A 166 -14.39 8.85 4.42
N HIS A 167 -15.22 8.25 3.58
CA HIS A 167 -15.93 8.96 2.54
C HIS A 167 -17.30 8.32 2.26
N SER A 168 -18.19 9.09 1.65
CA SER A 168 -19.51 8.65 1.15
C SER A 168 -20.54 8.18 2.17
N SER A 169 -20.15 7.70 3.36
CA SER A 169 -21.10 7.11 4.30
C SER A 169 -20.68 7.18 5.76
N GLU A 170 -21.65 7.53 6.62
CA GLU A 170 -21.56 7.51 8.08
C GLU A 170 -21.42 6.09 8.66
N THR A 171 -21.72 5.04 7.89
CA THR A 171 -21.69 3.65 8.38
C THR A 171 -20.30 3.19 8.83
N TYR A 172 -19.26 3.84 8.34
CA TYR A 172 -17.87 3.54 8.65
C TYR A 172 -17.35 4.29 9.88
N VAL A 173 -18.13 5.22 10.46
CA VAL A 173 -17.69 6.02 11.63
C VAL A 173 -17.43 5.14 12.84
N CYS A 174 -18.35 4.21 13.15
CA CYS A 174 -18.11 3.27 14.23
C CYS A 174 -16.88 2.39 13.97
N GLY A 175 -16.67 2.02 12.71
CA GLY A 175 -15.49 1.29 12.26
C GLY A 175 -14.20 2.02 12.66
N ALA A 176 -14.10 3.28 12.26
CA ALA A 176 -12.95 4.13 12.58
C ALA A 176 -12.79 4.42 14.07
N ILE A 177 -13.87 4.57 14.84
CA ILE A 177 -13.81 4.72 16.30
C ILE A 177 -13.21 3.46 16.93
N ALA A 178 -13.72 2.28 16.58
CA ALA A 178 -13.22 1.02 17.10
C ALA A 178 -11.76 0.76 16.68
N LEU A 179 -11.39 1.11 15.45
CA LEU A 179 -10.01 1.04 14.97
C LEU A 179 -9.07 1.89 15.83
N ALA A 180 -9.37 3.19 16.01
CA ALA A 180 -8.55 4.07 16.85
C ALA A 180 -8.38 3.51 18.27
N GLN A 181 -9.47 3.09 18.87
CA GLN A 181 -9.46 2.60 20.25
C GLN A 181 -8.67 1.30 20.36
N SER A 182 -8.79 0.40 19.38
CA SER A 182 -7.98 -0.81 19.32
C SER A 182 -6.49 -0.52 19.16
N ILE A 183 -6.10 0.49 18.38
CA ILE A 183 -4.70 0.93 18.25
C ILE A 183 -4.19 1.50 19.58
N LEU A 184 -4.95 2.42 20.20
CA LEU A 184 -4.57 3.07 21.46
C LEU A 184 -4.40 2.06 22.61
N LEU A 185 -5.27 1.04 22.67
CA LEU A 185 -5.16 -0.05 23.66
C LEU A 185 -3.87 -0.88 23.53
N THR A 186 -3.17 -0.78 22.39
CA THR A 186 -1.86 -1.43 22.19
C THR A 186 -0.67 -0.54 22.55
N ASN A 187 -0.90 0.60 23.21
CA ASN A 187 0.14 1.55 23.62
C ASN A 187 0.99 2.06 22.45
N THR A 188 0.33 2.44 21.35
CA THR A 188 1.05 3.07 20.24
C THR A 188 1.68 4.40 20.66
N THR A 189 2.80 4.73 20.03
CA THR A 189 3.46 6.04 20.12
C THR A 189 3.15 6.94 18.92
N LYS A 190 2.43 6.43 17.92
CA LYS A 190 2.23 7.07 16.63
C LYS A 190 0.98 7.94 16.62
N ASP A 191 1.00 8.96 15.76
CA ASP A 191 -0.16 9.81 15.57
C ASP A 191 -1.30 9.05 14.88
N LEU A 192 -2.54 9.43 15.15
CA LEU A 192 -3.74 8.89 14.50
C LEU A 192 -4.34 9.99 13.62
N ILE A 193 -4.32 9.83 12.29
CA ILE A 193 -4.87 10.78 11.32
C ILE A 193 -6.06 10.21 10.57
N LEU A 194 -7.15 10.97 10.50
CA LEU A 194 -8.34 10.56 9.76
C LEU A 194 -8.68 11.58 8.66
N LEU A 195 -8.68 11.12 7.41
CA LEU A 195 -9.13 11.92 6.28
C LEU A 195 -10.63 11.70 6.07
N ALA A 196 -11.43 12.74 6.17
CA ALA A 196 -12.89 12.66 6.00
C ALA A 196 -13.39 13.61 4.90
N ASP A 197 -14.27 13.14 4.03
CA ASP A 197 -15.00 14.05 3.14
C ASP A 197 -16.16 14.75 3.85
N HIS A 198 -16.86 15.66 3.15
CA HIS A 198 -18.01 16.40 3.69
C HIS A 198 -19.28 15.57 3.89
N THR A 199 -19.30 14.29 3.49
CA THR A 199 -20.46 13.43 3.78
C THR A 199 -20.45 12.90 5.21
N ILE A 200 -19.31 12.98 5.89
CA ILE A 200 -19.21 12.72 7.33
C ILE A 200 -19.59 13.99 8.08
N SER A 201 -20.68 13.95 8.85
CA SER A 201 -21.22 15.07 9.61
C SER A 201 -20.24 15.59 10.66
N ASP A 202 -20.37 16.86 11.02
CA ASP A 202 -19.54 17.45 12.08
C ASP A 202 -19.79 16.79 13.45
N HIS A 203 -21.00 16.24 13.66
CA HIS A 203 -21.29 15.41 14.82
C HIS A 203 -20.40 14.16 14.86
N SER A 204 -20.31 13.42 13.74
CA SER A 204 -19.42 12.26 13.62
C SER A 204 -17.95 12.64 13.71
N ILE A 205 -17.52 13.77 13.13
CA ILE A 205 -16.15 14.28 13.27
C ILE A 205 -15.77 14.49 14.74
N LYS A 206 -16.65 15.10 15.55
CA LYS A 206 -16.41 15.25 17.00
C LYS A 206 -16.26 13.90 17.71
N GLY A 207 -17.05 12.91 17.33
CA GLY A 207 -16.92 11.54 17.83
C GLY A 207 -15.58 10.91 17.47
N LEU A 208 -15.13 11.07 16.23
CA LEU A 208 -13.84 10.57 15.75
C LEU A 208 -12.66 11.25 16.45
N GLN A 209 -12.74 12.57 16.66
CA GLN A 209 -11.74 13.33 17.44
C GLN A 209 -11.68 12.86 18.89
N SER A 210 -12.84 12.66 19.51
CA SER A 210 -12.93 12.13 20.89
C SER A 210 -12.40 10.70 21.00
N ALA A 211 -12.44 9.93 19.91
CA ALA A 211 -11.85 8.59 19.84
C ALA A 211 -10.32 8.60 19.65
N GLY A 212 -9.71 9.77 19.41
CA GLY A 212 -8.25 9.93 19.27
C GLY A 212 -7.77 10.34 17.88
N TRP A 213 -8.67 10.49 16.89
CA TRP A 213 -8.26 10.90 15.54
C TRP A 213 -7.99 12.40 15.43
N LYS A 214 -6.85 12.78 14.87
CA LYS A 214 -6.61 14.09 14.27
C LYS A 214 -7.27 14.12 12.88
N THR A 215 -8.40 14.79 12.76
CA THR A 215 -9.21 14.76 11.53
C THR A 215 -8.83 15.84 10.52
N LYS A 216 -8.75 15.51 9.23
CA LYS A 216 -8.58 16.46 8.12
C LYS A 216 -9.70 16.31 7.10
N ARG A 217 -10.28 17.44 6.66
CA ARG A 217 -11.29 17.45 5.60
C ARG A 217 -10.63 17.28 4.23
N ILE A 218 -11.18 16.39 3.38
CA ILE A 218 -10.67 16.12 2.04
C ILE A 218 -11.74 16.24 0.96
N ARG A 219 -11.31 16.60 -0.26
CA ARG A 219 -12.15 16.47 -1.46
C ARG A 219 -12.04 15.05 -2.01
N ARG A 220 -13.19 14.37 -2.13
CA ARG A 220 -13.27 13.03 -2.73
C ARG A 220 -12.65 12.98 -4.12
N ILE A 221 -12.12 11.82 -4.45
CA ILE A 221 -11.61 11.50 -5.79
C ILE A 221 -12.52 10.44 -6.39
N ARG A 222 -13.11 10.78 -7.53
CA ARG A 222 -14.01 9.88 -8.27
C ARG A 222 -13.18 8.84 -9.03
N SER A 223 -13.58 7.57 -8.93
CA SER A 223 -13.06 6.49 -9.77
C SER A 223 -13.51 6.72 -11.23
N PRO A 224 -12.59 6.76 -12.22
CA PRO A 224 -12.88 7.22 -13.58
C PRO A 224 -13.99 6.47 -14.32
N LYS A 225 -14.02 5.13 -14.16
CA LYS A 225 -14.97 4.24 -14.84
C LYS A 225 -16.12 3.77 -13.95
N ALA A 226 -16.24 4.28 -12.72
CA ALA A 226 -17.29 3.82 -11.82
C ALA A 226 -18.66 4.38 -12.23
N ASN A 227 -19.66 3.50 -12.33
CA ASN A 227 -21.05 3.90 -12.57
C ASN A 227 -21.56 4.88 -11.50
N SER A 228 -22.60 5.66 -11.82
CA SER A 228 -23.15 6.71 -10.95
C SER A 228 -23.54 6.22 -9.55
N ASN A 229 -24.02 4.97 -9.46
CA ASN A 229 -24.49 4.30 -8.24
C ASN A 229 -23.53 3.21 -7.74
N ALA A 230 -22.32 3.11 -8.30
CA ALA A 230 -21.37 2.09 -7.87
C ALA A 230 -20.86 2.37 -6.45
N TYR A 231 -20.78 1.34 -5.60
CA TYR A 231 -20.30 1.49 -4.22
C TYR A 231 -18.85 2.00 -4.17
N ASN A 232 -18.03 1.61 -5.14
CA ASN A 232 -16.61 1.96 -5.27
C ASN A 232 -16.35 3.31 -5.97
N LYS A 233 -17.40 4.10 -6.22
CA LYS A 233 -17.36 5.38 -6.96
C LYS A 233 -16.32 6.37 -6.45
N TRP A 234 -16.03 6.33 -5.15
CA TRP A 234 -15.19 7.30 -4.47
C TRP A 234 -13.96 6.69 -3.80
N ASN A 235 -13.68 5.41 -4.05
CA ASN A 235 -12.58 4.67 -3.40
C ASN A 235 -11.20 5.28 -3.68
N TYR A 236 -11.02 5.95 -4.82
CA TYR A 236 -9.78 6.66 -5.13
C TYR A 236 -9.48 7.80 -4.15
N SER A 237 -10.43 8.18 -3.29
CA SER A 237 -10.16 9.12 -2.19
C SER A 237 -9.08 8.59 -1.23
N LYS A 238 -8.83 7.27 -1.21
CA LYS A 238 -7.68 6.64 -0.51
C LYS A 238 -6.34 7.20 -0.98
N LEU A 239 -6.23 7.66 -2.22
CA LEU A 239 -4.99 8.26 -2.74
C LEU A 239 -4.61 9.57 -2.02
N ARG A 240 -5.54 10.23 -1.32
CA ARG A 240 -5.26 11.44 -0.52
C ARG A 240 -4.26 11.20 0.60
N VAL A 241 -4.02 9.94 1.00
CA VAL A 241 -3.03 9.59 2.01
C VAL A 241 -1.63 10.06 1.62
N TRP A 242 -1.27 10.02 0.34
CA TRP A 242 0.03 10.52 -0.13
C TRP A 242 0.23 12.02 0.02
N GLN A 243 -0.83 12.79 0.30
CA GLN A 243 -0.73 14.24 0.52
C GLN A 243 -0.42 14.62 1.98
N LEU A 244 -0.27 13.64 2.88
CA LEU A 244 0.10 13.84 4.28
C LEU A 244 1.60 14.12 4.44
N THR A 245 2.12 15.08 3.67
CA THR A 245 3.55 15.41 3.55
C THR A 245 4.17 15.97 4.84
N GLU A 246 3.37 16.20 5.88
CA GLU A 246 3.90 16.48 7.22
C GLU A 246 4.40 15.23 7.97
N TYR A 247 4.20 14.02 7.43
CA TYR A 247 4.73 12.77 7.98
C TYR A 247 5.76 12.16 7.04
N ASP A 248 6.82 11.58 7.61
CA ASP A 248 7.84 10.84 6.85
C ASP A 248 7.28 9.50 6.35
N LYS A 249 6.45 8.87 7.20
CA LYS A 249 5.86 7.57 6.90
C LYS A 249 4.49 7.42 7.53
N VAL A 250 3.59 6.76 6.81
CA VAL A 250 2.22 6.50 7.29
C VAL A 250 1.83 5.06 7.07
N MET A 251 1.08 4.50 8.02
CA MET A 251 0.43 3.21 7.87
C MET A 251 -1.05 3.44 7.61
N PHE A 252 -1.46 3.31 6.36
CA PHE A 252 -2.87 3.30 6.01
C PHE A 252 -3.54 2.03 6.53
N ILE A 253 -4.69 2.16 7.19
CA ILE A 253 -5.54 1.06 7.65
C ILE A 253 -7.01 1.38 7.32
N ASP A 254 -7.69 0.47 6.61
CA ASP A 254 -9.13 0.60 6.36
C ASP A 254 -9.92 0.59 7.69
N SER A 255 -11.01 1.35 7.75
CA SER A 255 -11.83 1.49 8.97
C SER A 255 -12.55 0.22 9.44
N ASP A 256 -12.45 -0.87 8.68
CA ASP A 256 -13.03 -2.19 8.99
C ASP A 256 -11.99 -3.16 9.58
N PHE A 257 -10.91 -2.63 10.18
CA PHE A 257 -9.93 -3.40 10.95
C PHE A 257 -10.09 -3.24 12.46
N ILE A 258 -9.65 -4.25 13.22
CA ILE A 258 -9.30 -4.14 14.64
C ILE A 258 -7.85 -4.57 14.81
N VAL A 259 -7.10 -3.78 15.58
CA VAL A 259 -5.72 -4.11 15.98
C VAL A 259 -5.76 -4.84 17.31
N LEU A 260 -5.07 -6.00 17.37
CA LEU A 260 -5.05 -6.89 18.53
C LEU A 260 -3.74 -6.78 19.33
N GLN A 261 -2.66 -6.37 18.67
CA GLN A 261 -1.32 -6.26 19.23
C GLN A 261 -0.64 -5.02 18.64
N ASN A 262 0.36 -4.48 19.34
CA ASN A 262 1.07 -3.29 18.85
C ASN A 262 1.77 -3.60 17.51
N ILE A 263 1.49 -2.78 16.50
CA ILE A 263 2.05 -2.90 15.15
C ILE A 263 2.95 -1.71 14.78
N ASP A 264 3.44 -0.94 15.76
CA ASP A 264 4.31 0.22 15.52
C ASP A 264 5.61 -0.20 14.80
N HIS A 265 6.13 -1.40 15.10
CA HIS A 265 7.34 -1.93 14.46
C HIS A 265 7.17 -2.18 12.94
N PHE A 266 5.94 -2.22 12.41
CA PHE A 266 5.73 -2.32 10.96
C PHE A 266 5.92 -0.97 10.24
N PHE A 267 5.98 0.16 10.96
CA PHE A 267 6.43 1.41 10.35
C PHE A 267 7.86 1.31 9.89
N ASP A 268 8.66 0.38 10.39
CA ASP A 268 10.04 0.30 9.95
C ASP A 268 10.19 -0.18 8.48
N TYR A 269 9.11 -0.64 7.85
CA TYR A 269 9.10 -1.12 6.48
C TYR A 269 9.08 0.05 5.46
N PRO A 270 9.62 -0.14 4.24
CA PRO A 270 9.66 0.92 3.22
C PRO A 270 8.34 1.04 2.46
N GLN A 271 8.13 2.16 1.77
CA GLN A 271 7.13 2.21 0.70
C GLN A 271 7.58 1.35 -0.50
N PHE A 272 6.75 0.53 -1.14
CA PHE A 272 5.35 0.21 -0.84
C PHE A 272 5.30 -1.17 -0.19
N SER A 273 4.91 -1.26 1.09
CA SER A 273 4.70 -2.52 1.79
C SER A 273 3.23 -2.74 2.09
N ALA A 274 2.74 -3.96 1.88
CA ALA A 274 1.33 -4.31 2.10
C ALA A 274 1.18 -5.78 2.49
N GLY A 275 0.03 -6.13 3.07
CA GLY A 275 -0.29 -7.54 3.32
C GLY A 275 -0.75 -8.26 2.05
N PRO A 276 -0.44 -9.56 1.90
CA PRO A 276 -0.82 -10.33 0.72
C PRO A 276 -2.33 -10.56 0.67
N LYS A 277 -2.85 -10.72 -0.56
CA LYS A 277 -4.21 -11.18 -0.81
C LYS A 277 -4.20 -12.57 -1.42
N ASP A 278 -4.29 -12.64 -2.74
CA ASP A 278 -4.32 -13.86 -3.53
C ASP A 278 -3.26 -13.76 -4.63
N LYS A 279 -2.60 -14.87 -4.93
CA LYS A 279 -1.52 -14.94 -5.92
C LYS A 279 -0.40 -13.93 -5.62
N TRP A 280 -0.02 -13.12 -6.59
CA TRP A 280 1.00 -12.06 -6.48
C TRP A 280 0.42 -10.68 -6.13
N LEU A 281 -0.88 -10.60 -5.78
CA LEU A 281 -1.56 -9.34 -5.49
C LEU A 281 -1.55 -9.01 -3.99
N PHE A 282 -1.51 -7.73 -3.66
CA PHE A 282 -1.64 -7.25 -2.29
C PHE A 282 -3.09 -6.82 -1.95
N ASN A 283 -3.40 -6.84 -0.66
CA ASN A 283 -4.59 -6.25 -0.08
C ASN A 283 -4.29 -4.77 0.26
N SER A 284 -5.12 -3.83 -0.20
CA SER A 284 -4.93 -2.38 0.03
C SER A 284 -5.55 -1.87 1.35
N GLY A 285 -5.90 -2.80 2.24
CA GLY A 285 -6.49 -2.53 3.55
C GLY A 285 -5.48 -2.18 4.62
N ILE A 286 -4.23 -2.65 4.50
CA ILE A 286 -3.08 -2.15 5.28
C ILE A 286 -1.90 -1.91 4.35
N MET A 287 -1.37 -0.69 4.37
CA MET A 287 -0.24 -0.28 3.52
C MET A 287 0.71 0.65 4.29
N VAL A 288 2.01 0.42 4.19
CA VAL A 288 3.06 1.33 4.67
C VAL A 288 3.53 2.19 3.51
N LEU A 289 3.40 3.51 3.67
CA LEU A 289 3.54 4.51 2.62
C LEU A 289 4.46 5.64 3.07
N GLU A 290 5.08 6.31 2.10
CA GLU A 290 5.89 7.51 2.27
C GLU A 290 5.16 8.64 1.53
N PRO A 291 4.46 9.54 2.26
CA PRO A 291 3.70 10.62 1.64
C PRO A 291 4.57 11.50 0.74
N SER A 292 4.06 11.78 -0.47
CA SER A 292 4.69 12.66 -1.45
C SER A 292 3.62 13.25 -2.36
N GLU A 293 3.59 14.58 -2.43
CA GLU A 293 2.70 15.30 -3.36
C GLU A 293 3.06 15.01 -4.82
N CYS A 294 4.35 14.78 -5.11
CA CYS A 294 4.78 14.36 -6.44
C CYS A 294 4.21 12.98 -6.77
N PHE A 295 4.37 12.01 -5.88
CA PHE A 295 3.87 10.65 -6.06
C PHE A 295 2.35 10.62 -6.18
N PHE A 296 1.64 11.41 -5.36
CA PHE A 296 0.20 11.62 -5.50
C PHE A 296 -0.18 12.08 -6.90
N ARG A 297 0.50 13.08 -7.46
CA ARG A 297 0.24 13.57 -8.84
C ARG A 297 0.52 12.51 -9.89
N THR A 298 1.56 11.71 -9.72
CA THR A 298 1.88 10.58 -10.59
C THR A 298 0.79 9.51 -10.57
N LEU A 299 0.25 9.17 -9.39
CA LEU A 299 -0.92 8.30 -9.29
C LEU A 299 -2.11 8.96 -10.02
N MET A 300 -2.39 10.22 -9.72
CA MET A 300 -3.52 10.93 -10.34
C MET A 300 -3.42 11.06 -11.88
N SER A 301 -2.22 11.13 -12.47
CA SER A 301 -2.06 11.14 -13.93
C SER A 301 -2.28 9.74 -14.54
N LYS A 302 -1.79 8.69 -13.87
CA LYS A 302 -1.98 7.28 -14.28
C LYS A 302 -3.41 6.79 -14.13
N ARG A 303 -4.27 7.55 -13.44
CA ARG A 303 -5.72 7.29 -13.34
C ARG A 303 -6.42 7.42 -14.70
N ASP A 304 -5.94 8.26 -15.60
CA ASP A 304 -6.72 8.61 -16.80
C ASP A 304 -6.75 7.46 -17.84
N PRO A 305 -7.95 7.07 -18.33
CA PRO A 305 -8.13 5.86 -19.15
C PRO A 305 -7.29 5.79 -20.43
N ILE A 306 -6.87 6.95 -20.96
CA ILE A 306 -6.03 7.05 -22.15
C ILE A 306 -4.63 6.48 -21.88
N MET A 307 -4.08 6.67 -20.67
CA MET A 307 -2.79 6.11 -20.24
C MET A 307 -2.87 4.63 -19.82
N MET A 308 -4.07 4.13 -19.53
CA MET A 308 -4.34 2.71 -19.19
C MET A 308 -4.73 1.87 -20.41
N SER A 309 -4.68 2.42 -21.63
CA SER A 309 -5.05 1.75 -22.89
C SER A 309 -4.06 0.68 -23.36
N SER A 310 -2.90 0.56 -22.72
CA SER A 310 -1.91 -0.51 -22.98
C SER A 310 -2.20 -1.81 -22.21
N ILE A 311 -3.32 -1.85 -21.49
CA ILE A 311 -3.85 -3.04 -20.83
C ILE A 311 -5.19 -3.27 -21.50
N GLU A 312 -5.34 -4.35 -22.28
CA GLU A 312 -6.64 -4.79 -22.81
C GLU A 312 -7.67 -4.67 -21.67
N ASP A 313 -8.65 -3.77 -21.85
CA ASP A 313 -9.76 -3.37 -20.95
C ASP A 313 -9.60 -2.10 -20.10
N GLY A 314 -8.40 -1.62 -19.74
CA GLY A 314 -8.19 -0.33 -19.05
C GLY A 314 -9.11 -0.05 -17.84
N VAL A 315 -9.66 -1.08 -17.19
CA VAL A 315 -10.45 -0.99 -15.97
C VAL A 315 -9.58 -1.61 -14.88
N SER A 316 -9.44 -0.92 -13.74
CA SER A 316 -9.04 -1.58 -12.49
C SER A 316 -9.79 -2.90 -12.42
N TYR A 317 -9.11 -4.04 -12.29
CA TYR A 317 -9.77 -5.36 -12.44
C TYR A 317 -10.98 -5.56 -11.50
N ASN A 318 -11.12 -4.74 -10.46
CA ASN A 318 -12.29 -4.69 -9.57
C ASN A 318 -12.99 -3.31 -9.50
N GLY A 319 -12.55 -2.33 -10.29
CA GLY A 319 -13.08 -0.96 -10.37
C GLY A 319 -12.82 -0.07 -9.14
N GLY A 320 -12.14 -0.59 -8.12
CA GLY A 320 -11.84 0.11 -6.87
C GLY A 320 -10.36 0.51 -6.73
N ASP A 321 -10.00 1.02 -5.55
CA ASP A 321 -8.64 1.43 -5.17
C ASP A 321 -7.67 0.25 -5.23
N GLN A 322 -8.06 -0.92 -4.72
CA GLN A 322 -7.16 -2.07 -4.66
C GLN A 322 -6.69 -2.49 -6.06
N GLY A 323 -7.61 -2.56 -7.04
CA GLY A 323 -7.23 -3.00 -8.38
C GLY A 323 -6.33 -1.99 -9.07
N TYR A 324 -6.65 -0.71 -8.92
CA TYR A 324 -5.85 0.37 -9.45
C TYR A 324 -4.44 0.42 -8.85
N LEU A 325 -4.32 0.28 -7.54
CA LEU A 325 -3.02 0.25 -6.87
C LEU A 325 -2.20 -0.99 -7.29
N ASN A 326 -2.81 -2.16 -7.46
CA ASN A 326 -2.09 -3.35 -7.93
C ASN A 326 -1.63 -3.23 -9.41
N GLU A 327 -2.33 -2.45 -10.22
CA GLU A 327 -1.95 -2.19 -11.62
C GLU A 327 -0.82 -1.17 -11.72
N VAL A 328 -0.82 -0.15 -10.86
CA VAL A 328 0.19 0.92 -10.87
C VAL A 328 1.42 0.55 -10.05
N LEU A 329 1.27 -0.16 -8.93
CA LEU A 329 2.33 -0.55 -8.01
C LEU A 329 2.60 -2.04 -8.13
N THR A 330 3.36 -2.41 -9.16
CA THR A 330 3.68 -3.81 -9.46
C THR A 330 4.80 -4.36 -8.58
N TRP A 331 5.64 -3.48 -8.03
CA TRP A 331 6.71 -3.81 -7.10
C TRP A 331 6.32 -3.45 -5.67
N TRP A 332 6.20 -4.45 -4.81
CA TRP A 332 5.79 -4.26 -3.42
C TRP A 332 6.49 -5.24 -2.48
N HIS A 333 6.59 -4.86 -1.21
CA HIS A 333 7.19 -5.67 -0.16
C HIS A 333 6.13 -6.36 0.70
N ARG A 334 6.32 -7.65 0.97
CA ARG A 334 5.34 -8.47 1.69
C ARG A 334 5.42 -8.24 3.19
N LEU A 335 4.28 -7.83 3.77
CA LEU A 335 4.02 -7.92 5.21
C LEU A 335 3.43 -9.29 5.56
N THR A 336 3.57 -9.70 6.82
CA THR A 336 3.01 -10.98 7.30
C THR A 336 1.49 -11.07 7.09
N ARG A 337 0.99 -12.26 6.73
CA ARG A 337 -0.44 -12.58 6.66
C ARG A 337 -1.17 -12.37 7.98
N LYS A 338 -0.44 -12.39 9.10
CA LYS A 338 -0.97 -12.12 10.45
C LYS A 338 -1.48 -10.68 10.59
N LEU A 339 -1.00 -9.77 9.73
CA LEU A 339 -1.38 -8.36 9.68
C LEU A 339 -2.62 -8.12 8.80
N THR A 340 -2.96 -9.00 7.87
CA THR A 340 -4.16 -8.87 7.00
C THR A 340 -5.10 -10.07 7.14
N PHE A 341 -5.25 -10.58 8.36
CA PHE A 341 -6.08 -11.74 8.64
C PHE A 341 -7.56 -11.44 8.35
N MET A 342 -8.04 -11.91 7.20
CA MET A 342 -9.43 -11.69 6.77
C MET A 342 -10.38 -12.62 7.52
N LYS A 343 -11.53 -12.07 7.93
CA LYS A 343 -12.61 -12.82 8.59
C LYS A 343 -13.04 -14.09 7.84
N PHE A 344 -13.00 -14.10 6.51
CA PHE A 344 -13.50 -15.21 5.69
C PHE A 344 -12.55 -16.41 5.55
N TYR A 345 -11.27 -16.29 5.94
CA TYR A 345 -10.35 -17.44 5.93
C TYR A 345 -10.65 -18.46 7.04
N VAL A 346 -11.75 -18.29 7.78
CA VAL A 346 -12.39 -19.37 8.54
C VAL A 346 -13.09 -20.31 7.55
N HIS A 347 -12.31 -21.04 6.72
CA HIS A 347 -12.87 -22.06 5.83
C HIS A 347 -13.05 -23.39 6.56
N GLU A 348 -14.25 -23.96 6.36
CA GLU A 348 -14.57 -25.39 6.30
C GLU A 348 -14.06 -26.29 7.44
N GLY A 349 -14.90 -26.48 8.45
CA GLY A 349 -14.87 -27.70 9.28
C GLY A 349 -14.00 -27.69 10.55
N GLY A 350 -13.38 -26.58 10.96
CA GLY A 350 -12.55 -26.55 12.16
C GLY A 350 -12.49 -25.19 12.85
N ASN A 351 -12.78 -25.22 14.16
CA ASN A 351 -12.72 -24.15 15.18
C ASN A 351 -12.87 -22.67 14.74
N ARG A 352 -13.97 -22.04 15.17
CA ARG A 352 -14.36 -20.64 14.85
C ARG A 352 -13.52 -19.55 15.55
N SER A 353 -12.39 -19.92 16.14
CA SER A 353 -11.55 -19.06 16.98
C SER A 353 -10.50 -18.29 16.17
N VAL A 354 -10.34 -16.99 16.44
CA VAL A 354 -9.23 -16.20 15.89
C VAL A 354 -7.93 -16.64 16.56
N PRO A 355 -6.89 -17.05 15.79
CA PRO A 355 -5.60 -17.42 16.37
C PRO A 355 -4.99 -16.30 17.22
N ILE A 356 -4.31 -16.66 18.31
CA ILE A 356 -3.76 -15.70 19.29
C ILE A 356 -2.65 -14.83 18.67
N ASP A 357 -1.90 -15.39 17.73
CA ASP A 357 -0.74 -14.76 17.10
C ASP A 357 -1.10 -13.74 16.00
N ARG A 358 -2.37 -13.35 15.86
CA ARG A 358 -2.79 -12.35 14.86
C ARG A 358 -2.56 -10.93 15.38
N TYR A 359 -2.08 -10.07 14.49
CA TYR A 359 -1.89 -8.64 14.77
C TYR A 359 -3.18 -7.86 14.56
N THR A 360 -3.97 -8.22 13.53
CA THR A 360 -5.22 -7.53 13.22
C THR A 360 -6.30 -8.51 12.75
N ILE A 361 -7.53 -8.01 12.60
CA ILE A 361 -8.63 -8.69 11.92
C ILE A 361 -9.23 -7.74 10.90
N HIS A 362 -9.29 -8.15 9.62
CA HIS A 362 -9.97 -7.43 8.54
C HIS A 362 -11.42 -7.93 8.40
N TYR A 363 -12.39 -7.07 8.72
CA TYR A 363 -13.82 -7.39 8.70
C TYR A 363 -14.48 -7.09 7.35
N LEU A 364 -14.14 -7.87 6.33
CA LEU A 364 -14.82 -7.82 5.03
C LEU A 364 -16.25 -8.42 5.11
N GLY A 365 -17.17 -7.89 4.30
CA GLY A 365 -18.52 -8.42 4.00
C GLY A 365 -19.51 -8.60 5.17
N PHE A 366 -20.60 -9.34 4.93
CA PHE A 366 -21.65 -9.60 5.94
C PHE A 366 -21.19 -10.58 7.01
N LYS A 367 -21.67 -10.38 8.23
CA LYS A 367 -21.07 -10.99 9.41
C LYS A 367 -21.99 -12.05 10.06
N PRO A 368 -21.55 -13.32 10.20
CA PRO A 368 -22.11 -14.28 11.17
C PRO A 368 -21.66 -13.99 12.62
N CYS A 369 -22.47 -14.44 13.58
CA CYS A 369 -22.31 -14.30 15.06
C CYS A 369 -21.30 -15.30 15.66
N ASN A 370 -19.99 -15.16 15.39
CA ASN A 370 -18.92 -16.05 15.90
C ASN A 370 -17.90 -15.29 16.79
N ASP A 371 -16.84 -15.94 17.30
CA ASP A 371 -15.77 -15.31 18.13
C ASP A 371 -15.13 -14.07 17.51
N VAL A 372 -15.04 -14.01 16.18
CA VAL A 372 -14.58 -12.83 15.42
C VAL A 372 -15.47 -11.61 15.73
N HIS A 373 -16.77 -11.81 15.93
CA HIS A 373 -17.71 -10.80 16.42
C HIS A 373 -17.55 -10.48 17.89
N ALA A 374 -17.26 -11.47 18.73
CA ALA A 374 -16.95 -11.22 20.13
C ALA A 374 -15.77 -10.27 20.30
N ARG A 375 -14.71 -10.36 19.47
CA ARG A 375 -13.58 -9.42 19.53
C ARG A 375 -13.94 -7.98 19.13
N TRP A 376 -14.76 -7.81 18.08
CA TRP A 376 -15.28 -6.48 17.71
C TRP A 376 -16.08 -5.87 18.86
N TRP A 377 -16.96 -6.68 19.43
CA TRP A 377 -17.82 -6.28 20.53
C TRP A 377 -17.05 -6.07 21.82
N GLY A 378 -15.97 -6.81 22.07
CA GLY A 378 -15.06 -6.57 23.20
C GLY A 378 -14.43 -5.19 23.12
N VAL A 379 -13.99 -4.75 21.93
CA VAL A 379 -13.51 -3.37 21.74
C VAL A 379 -14.65 -2.38 22.01
N TYR A 380 -15.84 -2.62 21.44
CA TYR A 380 -17.02 -1.77 21.68
C TYR A 380 -17.36 -1.65 23.17
N ASP A 381 -17.34 -2.75 23.91
CA ASP A 381 -17.72 -2.79 25.33
C ASP A 381 -16.68 -2.05 26.20
N THR A 382 -15.43 -1.94 25.74
CA THR A 382 -14.40 -1.09 26.37
C THR A 382 -14.50 0.39 26.02
N LEU A 383 -15.32 0.78 25.03
CA LEU A 383 -15.46 2.19 24.65
C LEU A 383 -16.08 3.00 25.79
N PRO A 384 -15.62 4.25 26.01
CA PRO A 384 -16.35 5.23 26.81
C PRO A 384 -17.82 5.34 26.38
N LYS A 385 -18.75 5.51 27.33
CA LYS A 385 -20.19 5.63 27.04
C LYS A 385 -20.50 6.71 25.99
N GLU A 386 -19.75 7.80 26.01
CA GLU A 386 -19.86 8.89 25.04
C GLU A 386 -19.49 8.47 23.61
N LEU A 387 -18.62 7.48 23.43
CA LEU A 387 -18.26 6.96 22.12
C LEU A 387 -19.21 5.84 21.66
N GLN A 388 -19.75 5.06 22.59
CA GLN A 388 -20.71 3.99 22.29
C GLN A 388 -21.95 4.50 21.51
N LYS A 389 -22.41 5.73 21.78
CA LYS A 389 -23.55 6.33 21.07
C LYS A 389 -23.34 6.49 19.56
N TYR A 390 -22.09 6.60 19.10
CA TYR A 390 -21.73 6.66 17.68
C TYR A 390 -21.68 5.28 17.01
N CYS A 391 -21.64 4.22 17.83
CA CYS A 391 -21.57 2.83 17.42
C CYS A 391 -22.87 2.05 17.67
N GLY A 392 -23.86 2.67 18.32
CA GLY A 392 -25.17 2.07 18.55
C GLY A 392 -25.92 1.78 17.25
N MET A 393 -26.63 0.65 17.20
CA MET A 393 -27.46 0.31 16.04
C MET A 393 -28.65 1.26 15.94
N THR A 394 -28.69 2.11 14.91
CA THR A 394 -29.84 2.98 14.65
C THR A 394 -31.09 2.16 14.35
N LYS A 395 -32.28 2.72 14.64
CA LYS A 395 -33.58 2.08 14.32
C LYS A 395 -33.69 1.72 12.83
N GLN A 396 -33.15 2.55 11.94
CA GLN A 396 -33.08 2.28 10.50
C GLN A 396 -32.21 1.07 10.17
N LEU A 397 -31.02 0.96 10.78
CA LEU A 397 -30.13 -0.18 10.57
C LEU A 397 -30.75 -1.49 11.08
N LYS A 398 -31.37 -1.45 12.28
CA LYS A 398 -32.10 -2.59 12.85
C LYS A 398 -33.22 -3.05 11.90
N ASN A 399 -34.03 -2.11 11.40
CA ASN A 399 -35.11 -2.41 10.46
C ASN A 399 -34.58 -2.96 9.12
N GLY A 400 -33.46 -2.43 8.62
CA GLY A 400 -32.80 -2.93 7.41
C GLY A 400 -32.28 -4.35 7.56
N LEU A 401 -31.64 -4.67 8.69
CA LEU A 401 -31.18 -6.02 9.02
C LEU A 401 -32.36 -6.99 9.12
N HIS A 402 -33.45 -6.58 9.80
CA HIS A 402 -34.66 -7.40 9.90
C HIS A 402 -35.29 -7.66 8.52
N ARG A 403 -35.42 -6.63 7.68
CA ARG A 403 -35.95 -6.77 6.32
C ARG A 403 -35.14 -7.76 5.48
N ARG A 404 -33.81 -7.63 5.50
CA ARG A 404 -32.92 -8.55 4.78
C ARG A 404 -33.01 -9.97 5.29
N ARG A 405 -33.18 -10.16 6.60
CA ARG A 405 -33.37 -11.48 7.18
C ARG A 405 -34.69 -12.12 6.72
N VAL A 406 -35.76 -11.35 6.65
CA VAL A 406 -37.05 -11.80 6.11
C VAL A 406 -36.92 -12.13 4.61
N GLU A 407 -36.21 -11.31 3.84
CA GLU A 407 -35.92 -11.59 2.43
C GLU A 407 -35.10 -12.88 2.26
N ALA A 408 -34.04 -13.05 3.05
CA ALA A 408 -33.20 -14.25 3.05
C ALA A 408 -33.98 -15.53 3.39
N GLN A 409 -34.93 -15.43 4.32
CA GLN A 409 -35.84 -16.52 4.65
C GLN A 409 -36.80 -16.83 3.49
N LYS A 410 -37.32 -15.80 2.80
CA LYS A 410 -38.22 -15.98 1.64
C LYS A 410 -37.54 -16.66 0.47
N VAL A 411 -36.25 -16.37 0.24
CA VAL A 411 -35.47 -16.96 -0.85
C VAL A 411 -34.67 -18.20 -0.44
N ASP A 412 -34.91 -18.72 0.78
CA ASP A 412 -34.21 -19.86 1.39
C ASP A 412 -32.70 -19.87 1.11
N LEU A 413 -32.01 -18.78 1.46
CA LEU A 413 -30.57 -18.66 1.21
C LEU A 413 -29.81 -19.82 1.88
N ASN A 414 -28.98 -20.50 1.08
CA ASN A 414 -28.25 -21.72 1.46
C ASN A 414 -27.29 -21.55 2.64
N ASP A 415 -26.90 -20.31 2.99
CA ASP A 415 -26.03 -20.03 4.13
C ASP A 415 -26.76 -20.11 5.48
N GLY A 416 -28.10 -20.21 5.48
CA GLY A 416 -28.93 -20.46 6.66
C GLY A 416 -28.87 -19.37 7.73
N HIS A 417 -28.28 -18.20 7.45
CA HIS A 417 -28.04 -17.16 8.46
C HIS A 417 -29.33 -16.62 9.10
N TRP A 418 -30.45 -16.70 8.37
CA TRP A 418 -31.78 -16.30 8.83
C TRP A 418 -32.40 -17.26 9.86
N LYS A 419 -31.83 -18.46 10.06
CA LYS A 419 -32.24 -19.42 11.10
C LYS A 419 -31.55 -19.18 12.45
N ILE A 420 -30.49 -18.37 12.48
CA ILE A 420 -29.65 -18.17 13.69
C ILE A 420 -30.36 -17.29 14.71
N GLU A 421 -30.71 -17.81 15.88
CA GLU A 421 -31.29 -17.03 16.97
C GLU A 421 -30.29 -15.96 17.46
N ILE A 422 -30.70 -14.70 17.47
CA ILE A 422 -29.84 -13.59 17.88
C ILE A 422 -29.98 -13.43 19.41
N LYS A 423 -28.95 -13.83 20.15
CA LYS A 423 -28.91 -13.78 21.63
C LYS A 423 -28.17 -12.57 22.21
N ASP A 424 -27.91 -11.55 21.40
CA ASP A 424 -27.13 -10.38 21.83
C ASP A 424 -27.95 -9.50 22.79
N PRO A 425 -27.50 -9.28 24.04
CA PRO A 425 -28.25 -8.48 25.02
C PRO A 425 -28.44 -7.01 24.57
N ARG A 426 -27.65 -6.53 23.60
CA ARG A 426 -27.73 -5.17 23.05
C ARG A 426 -28.87 -4.98 22.05
N GLN A 427 -29.71 -5.99 21.82
CA GLN A 427 -30.93 -5.83 21.01
C GLN A 427 -31.88 -4.75 21.55
N GLN A 428 -31.94 -4.63 22.88
CA GLN A 428 -32.90 -3.76 23.58
C GLN A 428 -32.41 -2.31 23.76
N ILE A 429 -31.20 -1.98 23.31
CA ILE A 429 -30.59 -0.64 23.43
C ILE A 429 -31.02 0.28 22.29
#